data_AF-A0A925J2V6-F1
#
_entry.id   AF-A0A925J2V6-F1
#
_cell.length_a   1.000
_cell.length_b   1.000
_cell.length_c   1.000
_cell.angle_alpha   90.00
_cell.angle_beta   90.00
_cell.angle_gamma   90.00
#
_symmetry.space_group_name_H-M   'P 1'
#
loop_
_entity.id
_entity.type
_entity.pdbx_description
1 polymer ?
#
loop_
_entity_poly.entity_id
_entity_poly.type
_entity_poly.pdbx_seq_one_letter_code
_entity_poly.pdbx_strand_id
1 'polypeptide(L)'
;MPPHTAALVQGTLEMLVLKALSLAPLHGWGIGQRIEQLSGNTFEVPQGSLYPALVRMGRKGWIKSEWRVTDNNRRARYYLLTAAGRKQLAAETAAWDRAAAGIRGVLDSRHLPDPA
;
A
#
# COMPACT_ATOMS: atom_id res chain seq x y z
N MET A 1 -3.60 -12.35 23.42
CA MET A 1 -4.21 -11.09 22.96
C MET A 1 -4.51 -11.25 21.49
N PRO A 2 -5.70 -10.90 20.98
CA PRO A 2 -5.88 -10.84 19.54
C PRO A 2 -4.87 -9.82 18.97
N PRO A 3 -4.29 -10.07 17.77
CA PRO A 3 -3.45 -9.06 17.13
C PRO A 3 -4.27 -7.77 17.02
N HIS A 4 -3.69 -6.65 17.44
CA HIS A 4 -4.31 -5.35 17.23
C HIS A 4 -4.27 -5.06 15.74
N THR A 5 -5.34 -5.37 15.02
CA THR A 5 -5.51 -4.92 13.63
C THR A 5 -5.50 -3.39 13.65
N ALA A 6 -4.46 -2.80 13.07
CA ALA A 6 -4.35 -1.35 12.99
C ALA A 6 -5.10 -0.89 11.74
N ALA A 7 -5.87 0.19 11.87
CA ALA A 7 -6.46 0.84 10.71
C ALA A 7 -5.33 1.38 9.81
N LEU A 8 -5.52 1.27 8.50
CA LEU A 8 -4.63 1.92 7.55
C LEU A 8 -4.60 3.42 7.81
N VAL A 9 -3.39 3.99 7.80
CA VAL A 9 -3.25 5.45 7.81
C VAL A 9 -3.90 6.00 6.55
N GLN A 10 -4.77 6.99 6.72
CA GLN A 10 -5.50 7.59 5.60
C GLN A 10 -4.52 8.04 4.50
N GLY A 11 -4.82 7.67 3.26
CA GLY A 11 -3.98 7.99 2.10
C GLY A 11 -2.87 6.98 1.79
N THR A 12 -2.57 6.00 2.65
CA THR A 12 -1.45 5.07 2.43
C THR A 12 -1.79 3.85 1.57
N LEU A 13 -3.07 3.54 1.35
CA LEU A 13 -3.50 2.33 0.64
C LEU A 13 -2.88 2.22 -0.76
N GLU A 14 -2.89 3.30 -1.56
CA GLU A 14 -2.35 3.27 -2.92
C GLU A 14 -0.84 3.00 -2.91
N MET A 15 -0.09 3.57 -1.96
CA MET A 15 1.33 3.28 -1.75
C MET A 15 1.58 1.80 -1.41
N LEU A 16 0.77 1.22 -0.51
CA LEU A 16 0.89 -0.20 -0.13
C LEU A 16 0.58 -1.13 -1.31
N VAL A 17 -0.43 -0.80 -2.13
CA VAL A 17 -0.74 -1.54 -3.36
C VAL A 17 0.43 -1.46 -4.36
N LEU A 18 1.00 -0.27 -4.58
CA LEU A 18 2.18 -0.11 -5.44
C LEU A 18 3.36 -0.95 -4.93
N LYS A 19 3.59 -0.96 -3.61
CA LYS A 19 4.65 -1.78 -3.00
C LYS A 19 4.41 -3.27 -3.22
N ALA A 20 3.19 -3.77 -2.99
CA ALA A 20 2.85 -5.17 -3.23
C ALA A 20 3.10 -5.57 -4.69
N LEU A 21 2.65 -4.75 -5.64
CA LEU A 21 2.82 -4.99 -7.08
C LEU A 21 4.25 -4.79 -7.59
N SER A 22 5.11 -4.11 -6.83
CA SER A 22 6.54 -3.98 -7.17
C SER A 22 7.30 -5.30 -7.05
N LEU A 23 6.77 -6.26 -6.27
CA LEU A 23 7.40 -7.54 -6.03
C LEU A 23 6.98 -8.60 -7.06
N ALA A 24 5.72 -8.56 -7.50
CA ALA A 24 5.19 -9.42 -8.55
C ALA A 24 3.83 -8.90 -9.05
N PRO A 25 3.41 -9.27 -10.29
CA PRO A 25 2.02 -9.20 -10.72
C PRO A 25 1.08 -9.98 -9.79
N LEU A 26 -0.03 -9.38 -9.38
CA LEU A 26 -1.00 -10.01 -8.47
C LEU A 26 -2.43 -9.78 -8.93
N HIS A 27 -3.32 -10.74 -8.68
CA HIS A 27 -4.76 -10.50 -8.81
C HIS A 27 -5.30 -9.75 -7.59
N GLY A 28 -6.50 -9.15 -7.72
CA GLY A 28 -7.07 -8.24 -6.72
C GLY A 28 -7.02 -8.78 -5.28
N TRP A 29 -7.51 -9.99 -5.06
CA TRP A 29 -7.43 -10.64 -3.73
C TRP A 29 -5.98 -10.84 -3.23
N GLY A 30 -5.08 -11.28 -4.10
CA GLY A 30 -3.67 -11.50 -3.75
C GLY A 30 -2.94 -10.22 -3.34
N ILE A 31 -3.39 -9.04 -3.80
CA ILE A 31 -2.84 -7.76 -3.35
C ILE A 31 -3.13 -7.53 -1.87
N GLY A 32 -4.37 -7.75 -1.43
CA GLY A 32 -4.76 -7.59 -0.01
C GLY A 32 -3.96 -8.52 0.88
N GLN A 33 -3.93 -9.81 0.54
CA GLN A 33 -3.13 -10.80 1.26
C GLN A 33 -1.64 -10.47 1.31
N ARG A 34 -1.09 -9.95 0.21
CA ARG A 34 0.32 -9.58 0.18
C ARG A 34 0.62 -8.41 1.12
N ILE A 35 -0.29 -7.44 1.23
CA ILE A 35 -0.16 -6.32 2.17
C ILE A 35 -0.25 -6.83 3.62
N GLU A 36 -1.22 -7.71 3.91
CA GLU A 36 -1.35 -8.37 5.22
C GLU A 36 -0.05 -9.09 5.60
N GLN A 37 0.48 -9.92 4.70
CA GLN A 37 1.72 -10.67 4.92
C GLN A 37 2.93 -9.74 5.13
N LEU A 38 3.10 -8.73 4.27
CA LEU A 38 4.23 -7.79 4.37
C LEU A 38 4.16 -6.91 5.63
N SER A 39 2.97 -6.68 6.18
CA SER A 39 2.76 -5.93 7.41
C SER A 39 2.83 -6.78 8.68
N GLY A 40 3.10 -8.08 8.57
CA GLY A 40 3.08 -8.99 9.72
C GLY A 40 1.70 -9.14 10.33
N ASN A 41 0.65 -9.17 9.50
CA ASN A 41 -0.77 -9.22 9.89
C ASN A 41 -1.26 -7.95 10.64
N THR A 42 -0.56 -6.83 10.50
CA THR A 42 -0.96 -5.57 11.14
C THR A 42 -2.08 -4.87 10.38
N PHE A 43 -2.04 -4.91 9.04
CA PHE A 43 -3.00 -4.24 8.18
C PHE A 43 -3.85 -5.24 7.40
N GLU A 44 -5.13 -5.29 7.71
CA GLU A 44 -6.14 -5.94 6.88
C GLU A 44 -6.66 -4.93 5.84
N VAL A 45 -6.77 -5.33 4.58
CA VAL A 45 -7.22 -4.45 3.50
C VAL A 45 -8.62 -4.85 3.06
N PRO A 46 -9.67 -4.09 3.44
CA PRO A 46 -11.03 -4.39 3.01
C PRO A 46 -11.16 -4.34 1.50
N GLN A 47 -11.83 -5.34 0.92
CA GLN A 47 -12.09 -5.39 -0.52
C GLN A 47 -12.86 -4.16 -1.02
N GLY A 48 -13.77 -3.63 -0.19
CA GLY A 48 -14.53 -2.40 -0.48
C GLY A 48 -13.66 -1.16 -0.65
N SER A 49 -12.47 -1.13 -0.06
CA SER A 49 -11.50 -0.04 -0.23
C SER A 49 -10.53 -0.31 -1.37
N LEU A 50 -10.13 -1.58 -1.56
CA LEU A 50 -9.13 -2.00 -2.53
C LEU A 50 -9.58 -1.77 -3.98
N TYR A 51 -10.77 -2.25 -4.37
CA TYR A 51 -11.18 -2.20 -5.77
C TYR A 51 -11.38 -0.77 -6.30
N PRO A 52 -12.02 0.16 -5.57
CA PRO A 52 -12.05 1.55 -5.99
C PRO A 52 -10.66 2.17 -6.13
N ALA A 53 -9.71 1.80 -5.27
CA ALA A 53 -8.32 2.27 -5.39
C ALA A 53 -7.66 1.74 -6.66
N LEU A 54 -7.81 0.45 -6.98
CA LEU A 54 -7.29 -0.14 -8.22
C LEU A 54 -7.84 0.56 -9.47
N VAL A 55 -9.13 0.93 -9.48
CA VAL A 55 -9.73 1.69 -10.59
C VAL A 55 -9.07 3.06 -10.73
N ARG A 56 -8.90 3.81 -9.62
CA ARG A 56 -8.22 5.12 -9.65
C ARG A 56 -6.77 5.01 -10.10
N MET A 57 -6.02 4.04 -9.57
CA MET A 57 -4.62 3.80 -9.91
C MET A 57 -4.46 3.40 -11.38
N GLY A 58 -5.41 2.63 -11.94
CA GLY A 58 -5.45 2.32 -13.37
C GLY A 58 -5.67 3.56 -14.23
N ARG A 59 -6.62 4.44 -13.83
CA ARG A 59 -6.85 5.74 -14.51
C ARG A 59 -5.62 6.67 -14.45
N LYS A 60 -4.89 6.65 -13.35
CA LYS A 60 -3.61 7.38 -13.19
C LYS A 60 -2.45 6.78 -14.00
N GLY A 61 -2.63 5.60 -14.61
CA GLY A 61 -1.59 4.89 -15.34
C GLY A 61 -0.49 4.28 -14.46
N TRP A 62 -0.69 4.23 -13.14
CA TRP A 62 0.28 3.66 -12.20
C TRP A 62 0.31 2.14 -12.25
N ILE A 63 -0.83 1.53 -12.59
CA ILE A 63 -0.96 0.10 -12.79
C ILE A 63 -1.65 -0.17 -14.12
N LYS A 64 -1.39 -1.34 -14.68
CA LYS A 64 -2.17 -1.90 -15.80
C LYS A 64 -2.79 -3.22 -15.37
N SER A 65 -3.85 -3.64 -16.06
CA SER A 65 -4.51 -4.91 -15.80
C SER A 65 -4.48 -5.81 -17.02
N GLU A 66 -4.32 -7.11 -16.80
CA GLU A 66 -4.45 -8.13 -17.85
C GLU A 66 -5.19 -9.35 -17.32
N TRP A 67 -5.89 -10.06 -18.21
CA TRP A 67 -6.52 -11.31 -17.86
C TRP A 67 -5.50 -12.44 -17.97
N ARG A 68 -5.34 -13.22 -16.90
CA ARG A 68 -4.54 -14.45 -16.91
C ARG A 68 -5.39 -15.63 -16.47
N VAL A 69 -4.99 -16.82 -16.90
CA VAL A 69 -5.49 -18.08 -16.34
C VAL A 69 -4.69 -18.36 -15.06
N THR A 70 -5.40 -18.63 -13.97
CA THR A 70 -4.83 -19.03 -12.68
C THR A 70 -4.49 -20.52 -12.70
N ASP A 71 -3.73 -20.97 -11.70
CA ASP A 71 -3.32 -22.39 -11.58
C ASP A 71 -4.50 -23.36 -11.46
N ASN A 72 -5.66 -22.88 -11.01
CA ASN A 72 -6.91 -23.65 -10.96
C ASN A 72 -7.79 -23.50 -12.23
N ASN A 73 -7.19 -23.10 -13.36
CA ASN A 73 -7.82 -22.94 -14.66
C ASN A 73 -8.98 -21.93 -14.70
N ARG A 74 -8.96 -20.92 -13.82
CA ARG A 74 -9.95 -19.82 -13.82
C ARG A 74 -9.34 -18.56 -14.42
N ARG A 75 -10.16 -17.69 -15.02
CA ARG A 75 -9.68 -16.37 -15.47
C ARG A 75 -9.74 -15.38 -14.32
N ALA A 76 -8.62 -14.75 -14.01
CA ALA A 76 -8.54 -13.66 -13.05
C ALA A 76 -7.87 -12.44 -13.66
N ARG A 77 -8.27 -11.26 -13.17
CA ARG A 77 -7.64 -9.99 -13.55
C ARG A 77 -6.41 -9.78 -12.68
N TYR A 78 -5.24 -9.79 -13.31
CA TYR A 78 -3.96 -9.48 -12.70
C TYR A 78 -3.64 -8.01 -12.91
N TYR A 79 -3.00 -7.41 -11.92
CA TYR A 79 -2.51 -6.04 -11.92
C TYR A 79 -0.99 -6.05 -11.94
N LEU A 80 -0.43 -5.11 -12.69
CA LEU A 80 1.01 -4.99 -12.92
C LEU A 80 1.43 -3.54 -12.69
N LEU A 81 2.57 -3.37 -12.05
CA LEU A 81 3.17 -2.06 -11.84
C LEU A 81 3.76 -1.52 -13.16
N THR A 82 3.39 -0.29 -13.53
CA THR A 82 3.96 0.40 -14.69
C THR A 82 5.24 1.16 -14.34
N ALA A 83 5.92 1.72 -15.33
CA ALA A 83 7.03 2.63 -15.09
C ALA A 83 6.60 3.89 -14.31
N ALA A 84 5.42 4.45 -14.61
CA ALA A 84 4.84 5.56 -13.87
C ALA A 84 4.52 5.16 -12.41
N GLY A 85 3.98 3.96 -12.20
CA GLY A 85 3.73 3.42 -10.85
C GLY A 85 5.00 3.23 -10.03
N ARG A 86 6.11 2.81 -10.65
CA ARG A 86 7.42 2.74 -9.96
C ARG A 86 7.91 4.11 -9.52
N LYS A 87 7.78 5.13 -10.37
CA LYS A 87 8.12 6.52 -10.01
C LYS A 87 7.24 7.03 -8.87
N GLN A 88 5.94 6.77 -8.93
CA GLN A 88 5.02 7.14 -7.86
C GLN A 88 5.38 6.46 -6.54
N LEU A 89 5.67 5.15 -6.56
CA LEU A 89 6.07 4.43 -5.35
C LEU A 89 7.27 5.08 -4.67
N ALA A 90 8.31 5.43 -5.44
CA ALA A 90 9.48 6.12 -4.91
C ALA A 90 9.13 7.48 -4.28
N ALA A 91 8.27 8.26 -4.93
CA ALA A 91 7.83 9.57 -4.42
C ALA A 91 7.01 9.44 -3.12
N GLU A 92 6.05 8.51 -3.07
CA GLU A 92 5.23 8.24 -1.90
C GLU A 92 6.07 7.74 -0.73
N THR A 93 7.01 6.81 -0.97
CA THR A 93 7.93 6.32 0.07
C THR A 93 8.77 7.47 0.64
N ALA A 94 9.37 8.31 -0.21
CA ALA A 94 10.15 9.45 0.28
C ALA A 94 9.30 10.47 1.06
N ALA A 95 8.04 10.69 0.66
CA ALA A 95 7.13 11.56 1.41
C ALA A 95 6.75 10.96 2.76
N TRP A 96 6.45 9.66 2.79
CA TRP A 96 6.12 8.93 4.00
C TRP A 96 7.27 8.91 5.00
N ASP A 97 8.50 8.66 4.54
CA ASP A 97 9.68 8.62 5.40
C ASP A 97 9.90 9.97 6.10
N ARG A 98 9.73 11.08 5.37
CA ARG A 98 9.80 12.43 5.95
C ARG A 98 8.73 12.67 7.01
N ALA A 99 7.48 12.30 6.71
CA ALA A 99 6.37 12.47 7.64
C ALA A 99 6.54 11.61 8.90
N ALA A 100 6.92 10.34 8.73
CA ALA A 100 7.17 9.40 9.82
C ALA A 100 8.33 9.87 10.71
N ALA A 101 9.42 10.39 10.12
CA ALA A 101 10.53 10.99 10.86
C ALA A 101 10.09 12.22 11.67
N GLY A 102 9.28 13.11 11.07
CA GLY A 102 8.72 14.27 11.78
C GLY A 102 7.86 13.88 12.97
N ILE A 103 6.94 12.92 12.79
CA ILE A 103 6.10 12.39 13.87
C ILE A 103 6.96 11.74 14.96
N ARG A 104 7.94 10.91 14.58
CA ARG A 104 8.87 10.28 15.52
C ARG A 104 9.61 11.32 16.35
N GLY A 105 10.12 12.38 15.72
CA GLY A 105 10.78 13.48 16.42
C GLY A 105 9.90 14.19 17.44
N VAL A 106 8.62 14.41 17.11
CA VAL A 106 7.63 14.97 18.07
C VAL A 106 7.39 14.02 19.23
N LEU A 107 7.18 12.73 18.96
CA LEU A 107 6.90 11.73 20.00
C LEU A 107 8.09 11.49 20.93
N ASP A 108 9.31 11.58 20.42
CA ASP A 108 10.54 11.36 21.19
C ASP A 108 11.00 12.63 21.93
N SER A 109 10.37 13.78 21.66
CA SER A 109 10.72 15.05 22.29
C SER A 109 10.41 14.98 23.79
N ARG A 110 11.46 15.08 24.61
CA ARG A 110 11.33 15.25 26.07
C ARG A 110 11.43 16.74 26.34
N HIS A 111 10.31 17.34 26.74
CA HIS A 111 10.17 18.71 27.27
C HIS A 111 11.22 19.71 26.73
N LEU A 112 10.90 20.42 25.64
CA LEU A 112 11.63 21.65 25.36
C LEU A 112 11.36 22.61 26.54
N PRO A 113 12.38 23.18 27.20
CA PRO A 113 12.15 24.29 28.10
C PRO A 113 11.46 25.42 27.33
N ASP A 114 10.47 26.07 27.95
CA ASP A 114 9.74 27.17 27.33
C ASP A 114 10.73 28.22 26.78
N PRO A 115 10.50 28.76 25.57
CA PRO A 115 11.28 29.88 25.09
C PRO A 115 11.05 31.06 26.05
N ALA A 116 12.15 31.52 26.66
CA ALA A 116 12.20 32.68 27.55
C ALA A 116 11.75 33.97 26.84
#